data_AF-A0A6A4AHK0-F1
#
_entry.id   AF-A0A6A4AHK0-F1
#
_cell.length_a   1.000
_cell.length_b   1.000
_cell.length_c   1.000
_cell.angle_alpha   90.00
_cell.angle_beta   90.00
_cell.angle_gamma   90.00
#
_symmetry.space_group_name_H-M   'P 1'
#
loop_
_entity.id
_entity.type
_entity.pdbx_description
1 polymer ?
#
loop_
_entity_poly.entity_id
_entity_poly.type
_entity_poly.pdbx_seq_one_letter_code
_entity_poly.pdbx_strand_id
1 'polypeptide(L)'
;MQLRRRHFALFVNLFWLLSTAGNASPLSYAALYDDAACSSTPTKFTFTEDSNCVSQATPTCSAVLESSIYSAQACLTTSDYNEVLRSAFPSSLYLVVETFSDAGKCSVLKEVVAYLADNVCHVAEDGASSFKVSTAFDTAATLETFSNVDCSHSSTSQVDWNIAQLTTKLCAQDADQIVYMGGATSKLSITTFFTDSECSKPINLQVYRRFVCEAEQNPASAACSFVDEDLYSTWSYADDYVTFTASTFGSGVPFLVEEWYYDQDTCKELEHLMIYPADGSCVALGWPSFTVNLQAGGSATFETFGSSGCSGSSETRTLDRVSLAAKACDTDSNIKYHVGGVTPQWKVIAVHEGADCSNIAVKLTFTSEFTCEPLTSDKNDGCTTISTRASSINDCTEDYLDFSRAAFGENHPYAVVEEYIGEGDCTVLEVVTVYVADGLCHNSSDDLASFSVEVLEDLSATITTYELPGCDSSGKIISVADSFLDSHSCFEGEKKFYLCGLTTQWTAGVVYDSSDCTKTPVQIAFTKEPTCTPSSSSHCIQTGSSGNFLSHDCASDYLDFAVDVFDGSPYLIVGTYKAESDCSVVENIVAYLADEESH
;
A
#
# COMPACT_ATOMS: atom_id res chain seq x y z
N MET A 1 28.49 28.70 -26.89
CA MET A 1 28.81 27.67 -27.91
C MET A 1 27.69 26.65 -27.87
N GLN A 2 26.86 26.69 -28.93
CA GLN A 2 25.75 25.82 -29.36
C GLN A 2 25.12 24.78 -28.40
N LEU A 3 23.86 25.09 -28.02
CA LEU A 3 22.64 24.28 -28.08
C LEU A 3 22.75 22.73 -28.07
N ARG A 4 22.10 22.09 -27.08
CA ARG A 4 20.75 21.49 -27.25
C ARG A 4 20.18 20.89 -25.96
N ARG A 5 18.96 21.33 -25.64
CA ARG A 5 17.94 20.64 -24.82
C ARG A 5 17.77 19.18 -25.23
N ARG A 6 17.70 18.27 -24.25
CA ARG A 6 16.98 16.97 -24.29
C ARG A 6 16.48 16.71 -22.86
N HIS A 7 15.26 17.13 -22.52
CA HIS A 7 14.10 16.22 -22.36
C HIS A 7 14.52 14.85 -21.81
N PHE A 8 14.54 14.74 -20.48
CA PHE A 8 14.53 13.48 -19.76
C PHE A 8 13.07 13.01 -19.77
N ALA A 9 12.74 12.15 -20.72
CA ALA A 9 11.48 11.42 -20.70
C ALA A 9 11.70 10.13 -19.90
N LEU A 10 10.84 9.91 -18.90
CA LEU A 10 10.62 8.63 -18.25
C LEU A 10 10.55 7.53 -19.33
N PHE A 11 11.52 6.62 -19.34
CA PHE A 11 11.32 5.29 -19.92
C PHE A 11 10.73 4.40 -18.83
N VAL A 12 9.43 4.55 -18.60
CA VAL A 12 8.63 3.42 -18.13
C VAL A 12 8.69 2.42 -19.27
N ASN A 13 9.39 1.30 -19.07
CA ASN A 13 9.28 0.14 -19.95
C ASN A 13 7.88 -0.46 -19.77
N LEU A 14 6.89 0.24 -20.32
CA LEU A 14 5.60 -0.31 -20.63
C LEU A 14 5.85 -1.21 -21.85
N PHE A 15 6.24 -2.45 -21.59
CA PHE A 15 6.21 -3.51 -22.59
C PHE A 15 4.73 -3.78 -22.91
N TRP A 16 4.13 -2.89 -23.71
CA TRP A 16 3.05 -3.27 -24.58
C TRP A 16 3.64 -4.33 -25.52
N LEU A 17 3.41 -5.60 -25.18
CA LEU A 17 3.25 -6.63 -26.18
C LEU A 17 2.09 -6.19 -27.08
N LEU A 18 2.42 -5.41 -28.12
CA LEU A 18 1.73 -5.57 -29.39
C LEU A 18 2.00 -7.01 -29.81
N SER A 19 1.14 -7.94 -29.37
CA SER A 19 0.89 -9.12 -30.17
C SER A 19 0.28 -8.59 -31.47
N THR A 20 1.14 -8.48 -32.48
CA THR A 20 0.67 -8.51 -33.85
C THR A 20 -0.27 -9.70 -33.95
N ALA A 21 -1.50 -9.47 -34.44
CA ALA A 21 -2.39 -10.51 -34.91
C ALA A 21 -1.73 -11.25 -36.07
N GLY A 22 -0.72 -12.07 -35.77
CA GLY A 22 -0.27 -13.16 -36.59
C GLY A 22 -1.22 -14.31 -36.31
N ASN A 23 -1.79 -14.88 -37.37
CA ASN A 23 -2.60 -16.09 -37.27
C ASN A 23 -1.82 -17.12 -36.45
N ALA A 24 -2.27 -17.40 -35.22
CA ALA A 24 -1.68 -18.46 -34.42
C ALA A 24 -1.91 -19.77 -35.17
N SER A 25 -0.85 -20.53 -35.41
CA SER A 25 -0.95 -21.87 -35.97
C SER A 25 -1.84 -22.73 -35.07
N PRO A 26 -2.74 -23.57 -35.62
CA PRO A 26 -3.54 -24.48 -34.81
C PRO A 26 -2.63 -25.42 -34.01
N LEU A 27 -2.97 -25.64 -32.74
CA LEU A 27 -2.33 -26.64 -31.88
C LEU A 27 -3.15 -27.94 -31.93
N SER A 28 -2.48 -29.08 -31.98
CA SER A 28 -3.08 -30.37 -31.66
C SER A 28 -2.66 -30.76 -30.24
N TYR A 29 -3.47 -31.58 -29.57
CA TYR A 29 -3.05 -32.23 -28.34
C TYR A 29 -3.35 -33.72 -28.35
N ALA A 30 -2.51 -34.46 -27.64
CA ALA A 30 -2.75 -35.83 -27.23
C ALA A 30 -2.80 -35.88 -25.69
N ALA A 31 -3.91 -36.39 -25.16
CA ALA A 31 -4.12 -36.61 -23.73
C ALA A 31 -4.05 -38.11 -23.45
N LEU A 32 -3.34 -38.50 -22.40
CA LEU A 32 -3.14 -39.88 -21.97
C LEU A 32 -3.98 -40.18 -20.72
N TYR A 33 -4.60 -41.35 -20.66
CA TYR A 33 -5.52 -41.78 -19.61
C TYR A 33 -5.25 -43.22 -19.20
N ASP A 34 -5.53 -43.52 -17.93
CA ASP A 34 -5.51 -44.88 -17.39
C ASP A 34 -6.88 -45.59 -17.51
N ASP A 35 -7.88 -44.92 -18.11
CA ASP A 35 -9.24 -45.45 -18.28
C ASP A 35 -9.69 -45.51 -19.75
N ALA A 36 -10.39 -46.59 -20.09
CA ALA A 36 -10.85 -46.88 -21.46
C ALA A 36 -11.88 -45.90 -22.01
N ALA A 37 -12.49 -45.09 -21.14
CA ALA A 37 -13.47 -44.08 -21.53
C ALA A 37 -12.86 -42.68 -21.68
N CYS A 38 -11.56 -42.50 -21.37
CA CYS A 38 -10.89 -41.21 -21.28
C CYS A 38 -11.68 -40.20 -20.45
N SER A 39 -12.18 -40.66 -19.32
CA SER A 39 -13.10 -39.94 -18.43
C SER A 39 -12.49 -39.57 -17.09
N SER A 40 -11.37 -40.21 -16.70
CA SER A 40 -10.59 -39.82 -15.54
C SER A 40 -9.82 -38.54 -15.80
N THR A 41 -9.17 -38.00 -14.76
CA THR A 41 -8.13 -37.00 -14.95
C THR A 41 -7.04 -37.59 -15.86
N PRO A 42 -6.60 -36.88 -16.92
CA PRO A 42 -5.52 -37.35 -17.78
C PRO A 42 -4.20 -37.38 -17.02
N THR A 43 -3.31 -38.32 -17.35
CA THR A 43 -2.00 -38.47 -16.70
C THR A 43 -0.92 -37.61 -17.37
N LYS A 44 -1.09 -37.33 -18.67
CA LYS A 44 -0.18 -36.50 -19.48
C LYS A 44 -0.93 -35.83 -20.63
N PHE A 45 -0.58 -34.58 -20.93
CA PHE A 45 -0.89 -33.92 -22.20
C PHE A 45 0.39 -33.63 -22.97
N THR A 46 0.30 -33.73 -24.29
CA THR A 46 1.31 -33.23 -25.21
C THR A 46 0.61 -32.34 -26.23
N PHE A 47 0.95 -31.05 -26.28
CA PHE A 47 0.50 -30.11 -27.29
C PHE A 47 1.63 -29.84 -28.29
N THR A 48 1.29 -29.90 -29.57
CA THR A 48 2.24 -29.66 -30.66
C THR A 48 1.61 -28.77 -31.72
N GLU A 49 2.43 -27.97 -32.40
CA GLU A 49 2.00 -27.21 -33.56
C GLU A 49 1.58 -28.16 -34.69
N ASP A 50 0.33 -28.03 -35.16
CA ASP A 50 -0.18 -28.80 -36.28
C ASP A 50 -0.97 -27.91 -37.24
N SER A 51 -0.28 -27.43 -38.27
CA SER A 51 -0.83 -26.61 -39.36
C SER A 51 -1.97 -27.28 -40.16
N ASN A 52 -2.16 -28.60 -40.03
CA ASN A 52 -3.20 -29.35 -40.73
C ASN A 52 -4.34 -29.79 -39.79
N CYS A 53 -4.33 -29.37 -38.52
CA CYS A 53 -5.33 -29.78 -37.56
C CYS A 53 -6.71 -29.19 -37.90
N VAL A 54 -7.72 -30.06 -38.05
CA VAL A 54 -9.11 -29.66 -38.27
C VAL A 54 -9.93 -30.13 -37.08
N SER A 55 -10.66 -29.22 -36.42
CA SER A 55 -11.48 -29.50 -35.24
C SER A 55 -12.40 -30.71 -35.47
N GLN A 56 -12.12 -31.82 -34.80
CA GLN A 56 -13.05 -32.95 -34.73
C GLN A 56 -14.09 -32.68 -33.63
N ALA A 57 -15.34 -33.04 -33.88
CA ALA A 57 -16.46 -32.70 -32.99
C ALA A 57 -16.41 -33.41 -31.62
N THR A 58 -15.61 -34.48 -31.49
CA THR A 58 -15.35 -35.18 -30.23
C THR A 58 -14.07 -36.03 -30.37
N PRO A 59 -13.08 -35.92 -29.47
CA PRO A 59 -11.92 -36.81 -29.48
C PRO A 59 -12.34 -38.26 -29.24
N THR A 60 -11.85 -39.19 -30.05
CA THR A 60 -12.07 -40.64 -29.86
C THR A 60 -11.00 -41.24 -28.94
N CYS A 61 -11.43 -41.79 -27.81
CA CYS A 61 -10.55 -42.52 -26.89
C CYS A 61 -10.12 -43.86 -27.52
N SER A 62 -8.81 -44.08 -27.66
CA SER A 62 -8.25 -45.27 -28.31
C SER A 62 -7.17 -45.90 -27.44
N ALA A 63 -7.12 -47.22 -27.37
CA ALA A 63 -6.06 -47.94 -26.66
C ALA A 63 -4.71 -47.73 -27.35
N VAL A 64 -3.66 -47.52 -26.57
CA VAL A 64 -2.29 -47.36 -27.05
C VAL A 64 -1.57 -48.71 -26.94
N LEU A 65 -1.03 -49.22 -28.06
CA LEU A 65 -0.13 -50.39 -28.11
C LEU A 65 -0.61 -51.67 -27.38
N GLU A 66 -1.92 -51.98 -27.42
CA GLU A 66 -2.53 -53.12 -26.69
C GLU A 66 -2.26 -53.11 -25.16
N SER A 67 -1.96 -51.94 -24.59
CA SER A 67 -1.73 -51.73 -23.16
C SER A 67 -3.01 -51.36 -22.40
N SER A 68 -2.91 -51.13 -21.09
CA SER A 68 -3.99 -50.58 -20.25
C SER A 68 -4.11 -49.04 -20.34
N ILE A 69 -3.49 -48.41 -21.33
CA ILE A 69 -3.41 -46.95 -21.48
C ILE A 69 -4.20 -46.52 -22.71
N TYR A 70 -4.84 -45.36 -22.61
CA TYR A 70 -5.71 -44.82 -23.64
C TYR A 70 -5.31 -43.40 -23.98
N SER A 71 -5.48 -43.02 -25.25
CA SER A 71 -5.20 -41.67 -25.73
C SER A 71 -6.43 -41.05 -26.39
N ALA A 72 -6.63 -39.77 -26.13
CA ALA A 72 -7.61 -38.93 -26.78
C ALA A 72 -6.89 -37.78 -27.48
N GLN A 73 -7.17 -37.56 -28.77
CA GLN A 73 -6.52 -36.51 -29.57
C GLN A 73 -7.57 -35.52 -30.07
N ALA A 74 -7.28 -34.23 -29.96
CA ALA A 74 -8.11 -33.19 -30.56
C ALA A 74 -7.30 -32.00 -31.07
N CYS A 75 -7.96 -31.17 -31.87
CA CYS A 75 -7.42 -29.93 -32.40
C CYS A 75 -7.97 -28.74 -31.63
N LEU A 76 -7.11 -27.79 -31.32
CA LEU A 76 -7.47 -26.51 -30.73
C LEU A 76 -7.64 -25.47 -31.83
N THR A 77 -8.81 -24.83 -31.84
CA THR A 77 -9.10 -23.69 -32.72
C THR A 77 -8.58 -22.37 -32.16
N THR A 78 -8.08 -22.38 -30.92
CA THR A 78 -7.46 -21.27 -30.20
C THR A 78 -6.08 -21.69 -29.72
N SER A 79 -5.14 -20.76 -29.59
CA SER A 79 -3.77 -21.03 -29.14
C SER A 79 -3.62 -21.18 -27.62
N ASP A 80 -4.72 -21.21 -26.86
CA ASP A 80 -4.67 -21.15 -25.40
C ASP A 80 -4.84 -22.54 -24.76
N TYR A 81 -3.77 -23.35 -24.81
CA TYR A 81 -3.70 -24.65 -24.14
C TYR A 81 -3.92 -24.55 -22.62
N ASN A 82 -3.75 -23.37 -22.00
CA ASN A 82 -3.99 -23.20 -20.56
C ASN A 82 -5.46 -23.43 -20.20
N GLU A 83 -6.40 -23.04 -21.06
CA GLU A 83 -7.83 -23.28 -20.82
C GLU A 83 -8.15 -24.79 -20.83
N VAL A 84 -7.57 -25.51 -21.79
CA VAL A 84 -7.70 -26.97 -21.91
C VAL A 84 -7.15 -27.67 -20.67
N LEU A 85 -5.94 -27.29 -20.24
CA LEU A 85 -5.31 -27.82 -19.04
C LEU A 85 -6.14 -27.53 -17.79
N ARG A 86 -6.63 -26.29 -17.59
CA ARG A 86 -7.50 -25.96 -16.45
C ARG A 86 -8.79 -26.77 -16.42
N SER A 87 -9.38 -27.02 -17.59
CA SER A 87 -10.60 -27.84 -17.68
C SER A 87 -10.32 -29.33 -17.45
N ALA A 88 -9.16 -29.83 -17.87
CA ALA A 88 -8.79 -31.24 -17.73
C ALA A 88 -8.30 -31.60 -16.32
N PHE A 89 -7.75 -30.62 -15.60
CA PHE A 89 -7.24 -30.75 -14.22
C PHE A 89 -7.99 -29.82 -13.24
N PRO A 90 -9.32 -29.95 -13.08
CA PRO A 90 -10.12 -28.96 -12.34
C PRO A 90 -9.79 -28.89 -10.84
N SER A 91 -9.19 -29.94 -10.27
CA SER A 91 -8.79 -30.00 -8.86
C SER A 91 -7.47 -30.72 -8.65
N SER A 92 -6.70 -30.91 -9.72
CA SER A 92 -5.43 -31.62 -9.72
C SER A 92 -4.32 -30.63 -10.00
N LEU A 93 -3.16 -30.85 -9.38
CA LEU A 93 -1.95 -30.16 -9.77
C LEU A 93 -1.36 -30.84 -10.99
N TYR A 94 -0.70 -30.05 -11.82
CA TYR A 94 0.03 -30.56 -12.97
C TYR A 94 1.27 -29.72 -13.23
N LEU A 95 2.34 -30.40 -13.63
CA LEU A 95 3.59 -29.77 -14.05
C LEU A 95 3.54 -29.50 -15.55
N VAL A 96 3.74 -28.25 -15.96
CA VAL A 96 3.81 -27.84 -17.37
C VAL A 96 5.26 -27.58 -17.75
N VAL A 97 5.68 -28.15 -18.87
CA VAL A 97 6.97 -27.93 -19.53
C VAL A 97 6.68 -27.38 -20.91
N GLU A 98 7.00 -26.11 -21.14
CA GLU A 98 6.92 -25.45 -22.44
C GLU A 98 8.31 -25.46 -23.07
N THR A 99 8.44 -26.08 -24.25
CA THR A 99 9.68 -26.16 -25.00
C THR A 99 9.64 -25.18 -26.17
N PHE A 100 10.73 -24.43 -26.38
CA PHE A 100 10.86 -23.40 -27.40
C PHE A 100 11.94 -23.76 -28.42
N SER A 101 11.85 -23.23 -29.64
CA SER A 101 12.89 -23.48 -30.66
C SER A 101 14.20 -22.73 -30.41
N ASP A 102 14.14 -21.65 -29.64
CA ASP A 102 15.23 -20.68 -29.48
C ASP A 102 15.69 -20.64 -28.00
N ALA A 103 16.76 -21.36 -27.69
CA ALA A 103 17.35 -21.38 -26.34
C ALA A 103 17.68 -19.96 -25.84
N GLY A 104 17.35 -19.67 -24.58
CA GLY A 104 17.59 -18.41 -23.88
C GLY A 104 16.67 -17.26 -24.30
N LYS A 105 15.75 -17.45 -25.25
CA LYS A 105 14.79 -16.42 -25.69
C LYS A 105 13.34 -16.77 -25.46
N CYS A 106 13.01 -18.07 -25.47
CA CYS A 106 11.65 -18.59 -25.30
C CYS A 106 10.60 -17.82 -26.13
N SER A 107 10.93 -17.54 -27.41
CA SER A 107 10.13 -16.68 -28.29
C SER A 107 9.18 -17.44 -29.21
N VAL A 108 9.50 -18.70 -29.54
CA VAL A 108 8.73 -19.53 -30.47
C VAL A 108 8.43 -20.87 -29.79
N LEU A 109 7.18 -21.03 -29.34
CA LEU A 109 6.72 -22.23 -28.65
C LEU A 109 6.67 -23.40 -29.64
N LYS A 110 7.31 -24.52 -29.28
CA LYS A 110 7.42 -25.72 -30.11
C LYS A 110 6.50 -26.83 -29.61
N GLU A 111 6.50 -27.04 -28.30
CA GLU A 111 5.79 -28.14 -27.65
C GLU A 111 5.41 -27.72 -26.23
N VAL A 112 4.26 -28.18 -25.75
CA VAL A 112 3.89 -28.09 -24.34
C VAL A 112 3.59 -29.49 -23.84
N VAL A 113 4.22 -29.90 -22.75
CA VAL A 113 3.90 -31.15 -22.08
C VAL A 113 3.39 -30.84 -20.69
N ALA A 114 2.23 -31.37 -20.33
CA ALA A 114 1.73 -31.30 -18.96
C ALA A 114 1.66 -32.69 -18.36
N TYR A 115 2.13 -32.85 -17.13
CA TYR A 115 2.13 -34.11 -16.39
C TYR A 115 1.25 -33.95 -15.15
N LEU A 116 0.41 -34.95 -14.86
CA LEU A 116 -0.32 -35.01 -13.60
C LEU A 116 0.68 -35.12 -12.43
N ALA A 117 0.52 -34.26 -11.42
CA ALA A 117 1.39 -34.22 -10.25
C ALA A 117 0.64 -34.75 -9.02
N ASP A 118 0.49 -36.08 -8.95
CA ASP A 118 -0.24 -36.79 -7.90
C ASP A 118 0.62 -37.75 -7.07
N ASN A 119 1.95 -37.73 -7.28
CA ASN A 119 2.91 -38.67 -6.69
C ASN A 119 2.71 -40.14 -7.08
N VAL A 120 1.84 -40.44 -8.05
CA VAL A 120 1.57 -41.80 -8.55
C VAL A 120 2.45 -42.10 -9.76
N CYS A 121 2.77 -43.39 -9.93
CA CYS A 121 3.46 -43.87 -11.12
C CYS A 121 2.46 -44.05 -12.27
N HIS A 122 2.71 -43.39 -13.40
CA HIS A 122 1.90 -43.54 -14.61
C HIS A 122 2.71 -44.15 -15.75
N VAL A 123 2.09 -45.08 -16.47
CA VAL A 123 2.74 -45.71 -17.63
C VAL A 123 2.82 -44.71 -18.78
N ALA A 124 3.96 -44.65 -19.45
CA ALA A 124 4.19 -43.74 -20.58
C ALA A 124 3.54 -44.26 -21.87
N GLU A 125 3.47 -43.40 -22.89
CA GLU A 125 2.81 -43.70 -24.18
C GLU A 125 3.45 -44.88 -24.94
N ASP A 126 4.70 -45.22 -24.66
CA ASP A 126 5.37 -46.39 -25.26
C ASP A 126 4.89 -47.74 -24.67
N GLY A 127 4.09 -47.71 -23.60
CA GLY A 127 3.57 -48.89 -22.91
C GLY A 127 4.63 -49.73 -22.17
N ALA A 128 5.88 -49.24 -22.08
CA ALA A 128 7.01 -49.98 -21.54
C ALA A 128 7.79 -49.19 -20.46
N SER A 129 7.79 -47.87 -20.54
CA SER A 129 8.35 -46.96 -19.55
C SER A 129 7.25 -46.34 -18.67
N SER A 130 7.65 -45.63 -17.63
CA SER A 130 6.75 -44.87 -16.77
C SER A 130 7.34 -43.54 -16.36
N PHE A 131 6.49 -42.67 -15.83
CA PHE A 131 6.90 -41.42 -15.22
C PHE A 131 6.16 -41.20 -13.91
N LYS A 132 6.75 -40.37 -13.07
CA LYS A 132 6.14 -39.91 -11.82
C LYS A 132 6.51 -38.46 -11.61
N VAL A 133 5.53 -37.62 -11.33
CA VAL A 133 5.77 -36.26 -10.85
C VAL A 133 5.47 -36.23 -9.37
N SER A 134 6.53 -36.01 -8.59
CA SER A 134 6.43 -35.86 -7.15
C SER A 134 6.46 -34.40 -6.76
N THR A 135 5.80 -34.05 -5.67
CA THR A 135 5.96 -32.74 -5.02
C THR A 135 6.43 -33.00 -3.59
N ALA A 136 7.55 -32.40 -3.16
CA ALA A 136 8.11 -32.62 -1.84
C ALA A 136 7.98 -31.39 -0.93
N PHE A 137 8.42 -31.54 0.32
CA PHE A 137 8.38 -30.50 1.37
C PHE A 137 9.44 -29.41 1.16
N ASP A 138 10.56 -29.76 0.51
CA ASP A 138 11.78 -28.95 0.30
C ASP A 138 12.09 -28.66 -1.18
N THR A 139 11.64 -29.52 -2.09
CA THR A 139 11.70 -29.38 -3.55
C THR A 139 10.28 -29.30 -4.11
N ALA A 140 10.05 -28.37 -5.04
CA ALA A 140 8.70 -27.99 -5.42
C ALA A 140 8.02 -29.04 -6.31
N ALA A 141 8.76 -29.57 -7.26
CA ALA A 141 8.37 -30.72 -8.05
C ALA A 141 9.61 -31.46 -8.58
N THR A 142 9.49 -32.77 -8.67
CA THR A 142 10.47 -33.67 -9.27
C THR A 142 9.78 -34.49 -10.35
N LEU A 143 10.30 -34.47 -11.58
CA LEU A 143 9.88 -35.39 -12.64
C LEU A 143 10.91 -36.52 -12.76
N GLU A 144 10.45 -37.75 -12.54
CA GLU A 144 11.23 -38.96 -12.74
C GLU A 144 10.68 -39.77 -13.90
N THR A 145 11.56 -40.34 -14.72
CA THR A 145 11.19 -41.31 -15.77
C THR A 145 11.89 -42.63 -15.53
N PHE A 146 11.21 -43.75 -15.79
CA PHE A 146 11.69 -45.10 -15.50
C PHE A 146 11.64 -45.98 -16.74
N SER A 147 12.50 -46.99 -16.79
CA SER A 147 12.56 -47.94 -17.92
C SER A 147 11.57 -49.10 -17.83
N ASN A 148 10.70 -49.09 -16.81
CA ASN A 148 9.67 -50.07 -16.52
C ASN A 148 8.35 -49.38 -16.20
N VAL A 149 7.24 -50.12 -16.24
CA VAL A 149 5.87 -49.57 -16.14
C VAL A 149 5.41 -49.24 -14.71
N ASP A 150 6.10 -49.75 -13.68
CA ASP A 150 5.66 -49.69 -12.27
C ASP A 150 6.57 -48.84 -11.37
N CYS A 151 7.49 -48.06 -11.95
CA CYS A 151 8.45 -47.20 -11.22
C CYS A 151 9.26 -47.94 -10.14
N SER A 152 9.40 -49.26 -10.23
CA SER A 152 10.11 -50.07 -9.24
C SER A 152 11.61 -50.15 -9.46
N HIS A 153 12.11 -49.68 -10.61
CA HIS A 153 13.54 -49.56 -10.89
C HIS A 153 14.04 -48.16 -10.50
N SER A 154 15.36 -47.96 -10.51
CA SER A 154 15.94 -46.63 -10.42
C SER A 154 15.50 -45.76 -11.58
N SER A 155 15.23 -44.48 -11.33
CA SER A 155 14.91 -43.51 -12.36
C SER A 155 16.03 -43.45 -13.41
N THR A 156 15.62 -43.44 -14.67
CA THR A 156 16.51 -43.30 -15.84
C THR A 156 16.87 -41.82 -16.06
N SER A 157 15.96 -40.92 -15.68
CA SER A 157 16.22 -39.49 -15.56
C SER A 157 15.41 -38.92 -14.41
N GLN A 158 15.96 -37.88 -13.78
CA GLN A 158 15.34 -37.12 -12.71
C GLN A 158 15.66 -35.65 -12.93
N VAL A 159 14.63 -34.80 -12.86
CA VAL A 159 14.78 -33.34 -12.91
C VAL A 159 14.01 -32.76 -11.74
N ASP A 160 14.69 -31.93 -10.96
CA ASP A 160 14.14 -31.26 -9.78
C ASP A 160 14.02 -29.76 -10.05
N TRP A 161 12.88 -29.18 -9.68
CA TRP A 161 12.66 -27.74 -9.72
C TRP A 161 12.32 -27.21 -8.33
N ASN A 162 12.82 -26.01 -8.03
CA ASN A 162 12.43 -25.29 -6.83
C ASN A 162 11.13 -24.49 -7.05
N ILE A 163 10.55 -23.94 -5.97
CA ILE A 163 9.23 -23.27 -6.02
C ILE A 163 9.30 -22.02 -6.90
N ALA A 164 10.44 -21.32 -6.86
CA ALA A 164 10.63 -20.10 -7.61
C ALA A 164 10.58 -20.35 -9.12
N GLN A 165 11.34 -21.34 -9.60
CA GLN A 165 11.32 -21.76 -11.00
C GLN A 165 9.89 -22.11 -11.46
N LEU A 166 9.12 -22.79 -10.62
CA LEU A 166 7.78 -23.25 -10.96
C LEU A 166 6.68 -22.17 -10.89
N THR A 167 6.97 -20.99 -10.36
CA THR A 167 5.98 -19.90 -10.20
C THR A 167 6.25 -18.70 -11.09
N THR A 168 7.50 -18.44 -11.46
CA THR A 168 7.88 -17.19 -12.15
C THR A 168 7.72 -17.25 -13.66
N LYS A 169 7.50 -18.44 -14.25
CA LYS A 169 7.41 -18.66 -15.71
C LYS A 169 8.54 -17.98 -16.49
N LEU A 170 9.74 -17.94 -15.91
CA LEU A 170 10.89 -17.26 -16.52
C LEU A 170 11.63 -18.20 -17.48
N CYS A 171 12.05 -17.65 -18.61
CA CYS A 171 13.00 -18.29 -19.50
C CYS A 171 14.40 -18.19 -18.87
N ALA A 172 14.98 -19.31 -18.44
CA ALA A 172 16.33 -19.29 -17.89
C ALA A 172 17.36 -18.96 -19.00
N GLN A 173 18.46 -18.30 -18.66
CA GLN A 173 19.55 -18.09 -19.62
C GLN A 173 20.05 -19.45 -20.13
N ASP A 174 20.17 -19.57 -21.45
CA ASP A 174 20.59 -20.80 -22.17
C ASP A 174 19.63 -22.01 -22.06
N ALA A 175 18.45 -21.87 -21.44
CA ALA A 175 17.42 -22.90 -21.45
C ALA A 175 16.46 -22.72 -22.64
N ASP A 176 16.00 -23.84 -23.21
CA ASP A 176 14.95 -23.88 -24.22
C ASP A 176 13.57 -24.19 -23.62
N GLN A 177 13.45 -24.15 -22.29
CA GLN A 177 12.23 -24.54 -21.57
C GLN A 177 11.78 -23.51 -20.56
N ILE A 178 10.45 -23.36 -20.42
CA ILE A 178 9.79 -22.75 -19.27
C ILE A 178 9.03 -23.86 -18.55
N VAL A 179 9.21 -23.96 -17.23
CA VAL A 179 8.54 -24.98 -16.41
C VAL A 179 7.74 -24.32 -15.31
N TYR A 180 6.50 -24.74 -15.08
CA TYR A 180 5.66 -24.22 -14.00
C TYR A 180 4.61 -25.21 -13.54
N MET A 181 4.08 -24.97 -12.34
CA MET A 181 2.94 -25.72 -11.81
C MET A 181 1.63 -25.01 -12.17
N GLY A 182 0.66 -25.77 -12.66
CA GLY A 182 -0.73 -25.36 -12.81
C GLY A 182 -1.65 -26.18 -11.90
N GLY A 183 -2.91 -25.77 -11.80
CA GLY A 183 -3.94 -26.46 -11.02
C GLY A 183 -4.38 -25.72 -9.76
N ALA A 184 -4.88 -26.46 -8.77
CA ALA A 184 -5.40 -25.92 -7.51
C ALA A 184 -4.37 -24.99 -6.83
N THR A 185 -4.83 -23.83 -6.36
CA THR A 185 -4.02 -22.72 -5.86
C THR A 185 -3.03 -23.15 -4.77
N SER A 186 -1.79 -22.66 -4.86
CA SER A 186 -0.78 -22.86 -3.81
C SER A 186 -1.33 -22.33 -2.48
N LYS A 187 -1.52 -23.22 -1.50
CA LYS A 187 -1.82 -22.81 -0.13
C LYS A 187 -0.51 -22.51 0.61
N LEU A 188 -0.57 -21.64 1.59
CA LEU A 188 0.52 -21.44 2.52
C LEU A 188 0.49 -22.57 3.53
N SER A 189 1.58 -23.32 3.63
CA SER A 189 1.81 -24.24 4.73
C SER A 189 2.39 -23.45 5.89
N ILE A 190 1.79 -23.60 7.06
CA ILE A 190 2.17 -22.87 8.26
C ILE A 190 2.51 -23.87 9.34
N THR A 191 3.73 -23.80 9.85
CA THR A 191 4.15 -24.49 11.07
C THR A 191 4.12 -23.48 12.21
N THR A 192 3.33 -23.76 13.23
CA THR A 192 3.28 -22.95 14.45
C THR A 192 4.09 -23.68 15.52
N PHE A 193 5.00 -22.96 16.18
CA PHE A 193 5.86 -23.51 17.22
C PHE A 193 5.41 -23.11 18.61
N PHE A 194 5.70 -23.98 19.59
CA PHE A 194 5.29 -23.89 20.99
C PHE A 194 6.42 -24.41 21.89
N THR A 195 6.43 -23.98 23.15
CA THR A 195 7.35 -24.50 24.19
C THR A 195 6.68 -25.51 25.14
N ASP A 196 5.46 -25.93 24.83
CA ASP A 196 4.66 -26.81 25.67
C ASP A 196 3.97 -27.90 24.84
N SER A 197 3.84 -29.09 25.42
CA SER A 197 3.25 -30.26 24.76
C SER A 197 1.74 -30.18 24.57
N GLU A 198 1.09 -29.17 25.14
CA GLU A 198 -0.33 -28.87 24.92
C GLU A 198 -0.52 -27.86 23.77
N CYS A 199 0.57 -27.28 23.24
CA CYS A 199 0.57 -26.24 22.23
C CYS A 199 -0.32 -25.04 22.63
N SER A 200 -0.13 -24.54 23.84
CA SER A 200 -1.02 -23.56 24.48
C SER A 200 -0.72 -22.12 24.06
N LYS A 201 0.56 -21.74 23.98
CA LYS A 201 0.97 -20.38 23.58
C LYS A 201 1.92 -20.45 22.38
N PRO A 202 1.51 -19.99 21.18
CA PRO A 202 2.37 -19.96 20.02
C PRO A 202 3.51 -18.96 20.21
N ILE A 203 4.71 -19.35 19.81
CA ILE A 203 5.93 -18.55 19.99
C ILE A 203 6.51 -18.00 18.69
N ASN A 204 6.34 -18.69 17.57
CA ASN A 204 6.63 -18.18 16.23
C ASN A 204 5.93 -19.05 15.18
N LEU A 205 5.79 -18.52 13.97
CA LEU A 205 5.29 -19.26 12.82
C LEU A 205 6.39 -19.31 11.75
N GLN A 206 6.41 -20.41 11.00
CA GLN A 206 7.18 -20.55 9.78
C GLN A 206 6.22 -20.86 8.64
N VAL A 207 6.32 -20.10 7.56
CA VAL A 207 5.37 -20.14 6.45
C VAL A 207 6.11 -20.45 5.16
N TYR A 208 5.64 -21.47 4.45
CA TYR A 208 6.12 -21.84 3.12
C TYR A 208 4.98 -21.79 2.12
N ARG A 209 5.26 -21.38 0.88
CA ARG A 209 4.34 -21.66 -0.22
C ARG A 209 4.39 -23.16 -0.52
N ARG A 210 3.24 -23.79 -0.70
CA ARG A 210 3.17 -25.20 -1.15
C ARG A 210 2.09 -25.40 -2.20
N PHE A 211 2.35 -26.33 -3.08
CA PHE A 211 1.38 -26.74 -4.10
C PHE A 211 0.39 -27.78 -3.55
N VAL A 212 0.84 -28.69 -2.67
CA VAL A 212 0.01 -29.76 -2.10
C VAL A 212 -0.27 -29.55 -0.61
N CYS A 213 -1.52 -29.78 -0.21
CA CYS A 213 -1.86 -30.18 1.16
C CYS A 213 -1.97 -31.70 1.16
N GLU A 214 -1.05 -32.44 1.78
CA GLU A 214 -1.19 -33.89 1.83
C GLU A 214 -2.49 -34.26 2.55
N ALA A 215 -3.38 -34.99 1.88
CA ALA A 215 -4.65 -35.42 2.44
C ALA A 215 -4.49 -36.39 3.63
N GLU A 216 -3.31 -37.00 3.81
CA GLU A 216 -2.99 -37.82 4.99
C GLU A 216 -2.74 -36.99 6.26
N GLN A 217 -2.60 -35.68 6.11
CA GLN A 217 -2.52 -34.72 7.18
C GLN A 217 -3.76 -33.81 7.07
N ASN A 218 -4.87 -34.24 7.68
CA ASN A 218 -6.06 -33.39 7.90
C ASN A 218 -5.76 -32.27 8.93
N PRO A 219 -5.73 -30.97 8.55
CA PRO A 219 -5.34 -29.88 9.46
C PRO A 219 -6.25 -29.75 10.68
N ALA A 220 -7.47 -30.30 10.62
CA ALA A 220 -8.37 -30.39 11.78
C ALA A 220 -7.91 -31.39 12.86
N SER A 221 -6.83 -32.15 12.61
CA SER A 221 -6.25 -33.13 13.53
C SER A 221 -4.75 -32.97 13.77
N ALA A 222 -4.16 -31.80 13.48
CA ALA A 222 -2.74 -31.54 13.76
C ALA A 222 -2.49 -31.56 15.28
N ALA A 223 -2.21 -32.74 15.82
CA ALA A 223 -1.84 -32.93 17.21
C ALA A 223 -0.51 -32.22 17.50
N CYS A 224 -0.41 -31.62 18.68
CA CYS A 224 0.84 -31.03 19.17
C CYS A 224 1.96 -32.08 19.11
N SER A 225 2.96 -31.83 18.28
CA SER A 225 4.00 -32.81 17.94
C SER A 225 5.35 -32.34 18.44
N PHE A 226 6.08 -33.21 19.14
CA PHE A 226 7.44 -32.96 19.59
C PHE A 226 8.37 -32.76 18.39
N VAL A 227 9.17 -31.70 18.41
CA VAL A 227 10.17 -31.39 17.37
C VAL A 227 11.57 -31.73 17.91
N ASP A 228 12.02 -30.98 18.92
CA ASP A 228 13.31 -31.19 19.58
C ASP A 228 13.34 -30.51 20.96
N GLU A 229 14.08 -31.06 21.91
CA GLU A 229 14.18 -30.58 23.31
C GLU A 229 12.81 -30.25 23.96
N ASP A 230 12.44 -28.98 24.03
CA ASP A 230 11.16 -28.49 24.57
C ASP A 230 10.31 -27.78 23.48
N LEU A 231 10.67 -27.95 22.21
CA LEU A 231 9.98 -27.39 21.06
C LEU A 231 8.92 -28.35 20.54
N TYR A 232 7.70 -27.86 20.43
CA TYR A 232 6.56 -28.55 19.87
C TYR A 232 6.01 -27.76 18.68
N SER A 233 5.31 -28.44 17.78
CA SER A 233 4.68 -27.77 16.63
C SER A 233 3.32 -28.34 16.29
N THR A 234 2.52 -27.49 15.65
CA THR A 234 1.35 -27.87 14.87
C THR A 234 1.54 -27.37 13.43
N TRP A 235 0.81 -27.96 12.51
CA TRP A 235 0.84 -27.59 11.10
C TRP A 235 -0.56 -27.26 10.62
N SER A 236 -0.66 -26.34 9.67
CA SER A 236 -1.91 -25.81 9.15
C SER A 236 -1.73 -25.29 7.73
N TYR A 237 -2.84 -25.04 7.05
CA TYR A 237 -2.85 -24.42 5.73
C TYR A 237 -3.74 -23.18 5.75
N ALA A 238 -3.27 -22.11 5.10
CA ALA A 238 -4.05 -20.88 4.93
C ALA A 238 -3.84 -20.30 3.53
N ASP A 239 -4.84 -19.55 3.05
CA ASP A 239 -4.70 -18.76 1.81
C ASP A 239 -4.03 -17.40 2.11
N ASP A 240 -4.16 -16.92 3.34
CA ASP A 240 -3.58 -15.66 3.83
C ASP A 240 -2.92 -15.89 5.19
N TYR A 241 -1.60 -15.66 5.27
CA TYR A 241 -0.87 -15.80 6.52
C TYR A 241 -1.24 -14.68 7.50
N VAL A 242 -1.62 -13.47 7.05
CA VAL A 242 -1.89 -12.34 7.95
C VAL A 242 -3.11 -12.65 8.83
N THR A 243 -4.21 -13.07 8.21
CA THR A 243 -5.42 -13.50 8.94
C THR A 243 -5.13 -14.71 9.83
N PHE A 244 -4.37 -15.69 9.33
CA PHE A 244 -4.00 -16.86 10.13
C PHE A 244 -3.17 -16.49 11.37
N THR A 245 -2.14 -15.65 11.21
CA THR A 245 -1.28 -15.18 12.30
C THR A 245 -2.09 -14.40 13.32
N ALA A 246 -2.96 -13.48 12.90
CA ALA A 246 -3.81 -12.72 13.81
C ALA A 246 -4.74 -13.62 14.63
N SER A 247 -5.27 -14.69 14.03
CA SER A 247 -6.07 -15.69 14.77
C SER A 247 -5.23 -16.55 15.72
N THR A 248 -3.96 -16.77 15.39
CA THR A 248 -3.04 -17.64 16.14
C THR A 248 -2.46 -16.93 17.35
N PHE A 249 -1.90 -15.73 17.18
CA PHE A 249 -1.36 -14.95 18.29
C PHE A 249 -2.45 -14.23 19.09
N GLY A 250 -3.59 -13.93 18.46
CA GLY A 250 -4.69 -13.17 19.04
C GLY A 250 -4.88 -11.83 18.33
N SER A 251 -6.15 -11.42 18.19
CA SER A 251 -6.49 -10.15 17.56
C SER A 251 -5.87 -8.98 18.31
N GLY A 252 -5.17 -8.09 17.60
CA GLY A 252 -4.49 -6.93 18.18
C GLY A 252 -3.10 -7.23 18.75
N VAL A 253 -2.62 -8.48 18.68
CA VAL A 253 -1.25 -8.81 19.07
C VAL A 253 -0.31 -8.46 17.91
N PRO A 254 0.63 -7.52 18.11
CA PRO A 254 1.59 -7.18 17.07
C PRO A 254 2.54 -8.33 16.79
N PHE A 255 2.97 -8.45 15.53
CA PHE A 255 4.00 -9.41 15.12
C PHE A 255 4.92 -8.82 14.06
N LEU A 256 6.17 -9.24 14.07
CA LEU A 256 7.17 -8.95 13.05
C LEU A 256 7.21 -10.10 12.04
N VAL A 257 7.23 -9.76 10.76
CA VAL A 257 7.37 -10.71 9.65
C VAL A 257 8.75 -10.51 9.02
N GLU A 258 9.52 -11.58 8.94
CA GLU A 258 10.72 -11.70 8.11
C GLU A 258 10.39 -12.50 6.85
N GLU A 259 10.39 -11.86 5.69
CA GLU A 259 10.24 -12.53 4.40
C GLU A 259 11.63 -12.81 3.81
N TRP A 260 11.98 -14.08 3.64
CA TRP A 260 13.26 -14.51 3.08
C TRP A 260 13.13 -14.74 1.57
N TYR A 261 14.14 -14.32 0.81
CA TYR A 261 14.15 -14.39 -0.65
C TYR A 261 15.38 -15.12 -1.18
N TYR A 262 15.21 -15.89 -2.27
CA TYR A 262 16.29 -16.66 -2.91
C TYR A 262 17.32 -15.80 -3.64
N ASP A 263 16.85 -14.73 -4.29
CA ASP A 263 17.70 -13.87 -5.14
C ASP A 263 18.52 -12.89 -4.30
N GLN A 264 19.84 -13.03 -4.40
CA GLN A 264 20.79 -12.04 -3.90
C GLN A 264 20.50 -10.69 -4.60
N ASP A 265 20.21 -9.66 -3.80
CA ASP A 265 20.05 -8.24 -4.17
C ASP A 265 18.69 -7.76 -4.73
N THR A 266 17.67 -8.62 -4.92
CA THR A 266 16.40 -8.15 -5.54
C THR A 266 15.12 -8.41 -4.75
N CYS A 267 15.13 -9.29 -3.75
CA CYS A 267 13.93 -9.72 -3.00
C CYS A 267 12.69 -9.89 -3.88
N LYS A 268 12.82 -10.65 -4.98
CA LYS A 268 11.74 -10.93 -5.93
C LYS A 268 11.10 -12.30 -5.70
N GLU A 269 11.93 -13.30 -5.42
CA GLU A 269 11.51 -14.69 -5.25
C GLU A 269 11.42 -15.09 -3.78
N LEU A 270 10.22 -15.03 -3.21
CA LEU A 270 9.95 -15.39 -1.81
C LEU A 270 10.24 -16.88 -1.60
N GLU A 271 11.14 -17.18 -0.68
CA GLU A 271 11.48 -18.53 -0.22
C GLU A 271 10.51 -18.96 0.89
N HIS A 272 10.53 -18.25 2.01
CA HIS A 272 9.73 -18.54 3.19
C HIS A 272 9.52 -17.29 4.05
N LEU A 273 8.63 -17.37 5.03
CA LEU A 273 8.45 -16.34 6.03
C LEU A 273 8.67 -16.89 7.43
N MET A 274 9.28 -16.09 8.28
CA MET A 274 9.29 -16.29 9.72
C MET A 274 8.46 -15.17 10.37
N ILE A 275 7.60 -15.54 11.32
CA ILE A 275 6.71 -14.58 11.98
C ILE A 275 6.84 -14.70 13.49
N TYR A 276 7.12 -13.57 14.13
CA TYR A 276 7.49 -13.47 15.54
C TYR A 276 6.52 -12.55 16.28
N PRO A 277 5.99 -12.95 17.45
CA PRO A 277 5.22 -12.04 18.29
C PRO A 277 6.12 -10.87 18.74
N ALA A 278 5.60 -9.65 18.63
CA ALA A 278 6.33 -8.42 18.89
C ALA A 278 5.90 -7.77 20.22
N ASP A 279 5.83 -8.59 21.28
CA ASP A 279 5.38 -8.19 22.62
C ASP A 279 6.53 -7.87 23.60
N GLY A 280 7.78 -7.86 23.10
CA GLY A 280 8.99 -7.64 23.89
C GLY A 280 9.40 -8.80 24.79
N SER A 281 8.62 -9.88 24.84
CA SER A 281 8.94 -11.04 25.66
C SER A 281 10.12 -11.81 25.07
N CYS A 282 10.94 -12.39 25.96
CA CYS A 282 11.93 -13.38 25.57
C CYS A 282 11.24 -14.68 25.15
N VAL A 283 11.51 -15.12 23.93
CA VAL A 283 11.21 -16.48 23.48
C VAL A 283 12.47 -17.31 23.57
N ALA A 284 12.54 -18.14 24.63
CA ALA A 284 13.65 -19.04 24.88
C ALA A 284 13.50 -20.30 24.02
N LEU A 285 14.45 -20.52 23.11
CA LEU A 285 14.53 -21.70 22.25
C LEU A 285 15.81 -22.49 22.51
N GLY A 286 15.80 -23.76 22.08
CA GLY A 286 16.99 -24.63 22.05
C GLY A 286 18.15 -23.99 21.28
N TRP A 287 17.85 -23.27 20.17
CA TRP A 287 18.70 -22.26 19.53
C TRP A 287 18.08 -21.78 18.18
N PRO A 288 18.17 -20.47 17.79
CA PRO A 288 18.47 -19.29 18.61
C PRO A 288 17.22 -18.78 19.36
N SER A 289 17.39 -18.23 20.57
CA SER A 289 16.33 -17.49 21.27
C SER A 289 16.19 -16.08 20.68
N PHE A 290 15.06 -15.41 20.87
CA PHE A 290 14.87 -14.06 20.34
C PHE A 290 13.96 -13.17 21.18
N THR A 291 14.06 -11.86 20.95
CA THR A 291 13.10 -10.84 21.40
C THR A 291 12.77 -9.91 20.25
N VAL A 292 11.49 -9.51 20.15
CA VAL A 292 11.05 -8.48 19.21
C VAL A 292 10.35 -7.40 20.00
N ASN A 293 10.86 -6.17 19.93
CA ASN A 293 10.31 -5.02 20.62
C ASN A 293 9.87 -3.97 19.60
N LEU A 294 8.60 -3.58 19.63
CA LEU A 294 8.15 -2.38 18.94
C LEU A 294 8.54 -1.15 19.77
N GLN A 295 9.05 -0.12 19.10
CA GLN A 295 9.53 1.09 19.75
C GLN A 295 8.60 2.28 19.48
N ALA A 296 8.72 3.31 20.32
CA ALA A 296 8.08 4.60 20.06
C ALA A 296 8.59 5.19 18.74
N GLY A 297 7.70 5.86 17.99
CA GLY A 297 8.03 6.41 16.68
C GLY A 297 7.95 5.40 15.53
N GLY A 298 7.43 4.19 15.75
CA GLY A 298 7.11 3.25 14.67
C GLY A 298 8.29 2.43 14.12
N SER A 299 9.39 2.34 14.87
CA SER A 299 10.50 1.40 14.60
C SER A 299 10.33 0.09 15.40
N ALA A 300 11.17 -0.89 15.12
CA ALA A 300 11.26 -2.14 15.88
C ALA A 300 12.72 -2.55 16.11
N THR A 301 12.98 -3.28 17.19
CA THR A 301 14.24 -4.01 17.37
C THR A 301 14.00 -5.50 17.40
N PHE A 302 14.76 -6.22 16.60
CA PHE A 302 14.80 -7.68 16.60
C PHE A 302 16.17 -8.13 17.10
N GLU A 303 16.17 -8.87 18.20
CA GLU A 303 17.40 -9.36 18.82
C GLU A 303 17.40 -10.88 18.86
N THR A 304 18.47 -11.48 18.36
CA THR A 304 18.68 -12.93 18.37
C THR A 304 19.84 -13.29 19.27
N PHE A 305 19.71 -14.40 20.00
CA PHE A 305 20.66 -14.83 21.03
C PHE A 305 21.23 -16.19 20.67
N GLY A 306 22.55 -16.31 20.72
CA GLY A 306 23.27 -17.58 20.62
C GLY A 306 23.23 -18.42 21.90
N SER A 307 22.21 -18.26 22.75
CA SER A 307 22.02 -19.10 23.92
C SER A 307 20.53 -19.29 24.22
N SER A 308 20.21 -20.30 25.02
CA SER A 308 18.85 -20.48 25.53
C SER A 308 18.54 -19.40 26.59
N GLY A 309 17.34 -18.81 26.52
CA GLY A 309 16.86 -17.90 27.56
C GLY A 309 17.24 -16.43 27.40
N CYS A 310 17.45 -15.95 26.17
CA CYS A 310 17.73 -14.54 25.84
C CYS A 310 18.79 -13.88 26.72
N SER A 311 19.91 -14.57 26.91
CA SER A 311 21.03 -14.10 27.72
C SER A 311 22.35 -14.23 26.95
N GLY A 312 23.39 -13.52 27.39
CA GLY A 312 24.71 -13.58 26.76
C GLY A 312 24.82 -12.71 25.50
N SER A 313 25.65 -13.13 24.55
CA SER A 313 25.90 -12.38 23.31
C SER A 313 24.71 -12.47 22.37
N SER A 314 24.27 -11.31 21.87
CA SER A 314 23.18 -11.15 20.94
C SER A 314 23.59 -10.35 19.71
N GLU A 315 22.82 -10.53 18.64
CA GLU A 315 22.83 -9.67 17.47
C GLU A 315 21.51 -8.88 17.45
N THR A 316 21.60 -7.55 17.50
CA THR A 316 20.45 -6.66 17.47
C THR A 316 20.33 -6.00 16.12
N ARG A 317 19.18 -6.13 15.48
CA ARG A 317 18.78 -5.39 14.29
C ARG A 317 17.77 -4.32 14.68
N THR A 318 18.06 -3.08 14.30
CA THR A 318 17.12 -1.97 14.43
C THR A 318 16.47 -1.75 13.08
N LEU A 319 15.16 -1.95 13.03
CA LEU A 319 14.34 -1.81 11.85
C LEU A 319 13.69 -0.43 11.93
N ASP A 320 14.18 0.50 11.11
CA ASP A 320 13.63 1.84 11.06
C ASP A 320 12.24 1.84 10.42
N ARG A 321 11.48 2.90 10.71
CA ARG A 321 10.11 3.05 10.25
C ARG A 321 9.98 3.07 8.73
N VAL A 322 10.93 3.69 8.02
CA VAL A 322 10.87 3.80 6.56
C VAL A 322 10.99 2.42 5.95
N SER A 323 11.96 1.63 6.41
CA SER A 323 12.17 0.26 5.96
C SER A 323 10.95 -0.63 6.21
N LEU A 324 10.34 -0.54 7.40
CA LEU A 324 9.13 -1.29 7.75
C LEU A 324 7.90 -0.86 6.93
N ALA A 325 7.72 0.44 6.72
CA ALA A 325 6.58 0.98 5.96
C ALA A 325 6.70 0.68 4.46
N ALA A 326 7.91 0.82 3.90
CA ALA A 326 8.17 0.54 2.49
C ALA A 326 8.26 -0.96 2.18
N LYS A 327 8.35 -1.83 3.20
CA LYS A 327 8.75 -3.24 3.05
C LYS A 327 10.03 -3.35 2.22
N ALA A 328 11.01 -2.50 2.55
CA ALA A 328 12.25 -2.41 1.80
C ALA A 328 13.01 -3.75 1.86
N CYS A 329 13.63 -4.12 0.74
CA CYS A 329 14.55 -5.26 0.70
C CYS A 329 15.85 -4.85 1.36
N ASP A 330 16.24 -5.55 2.43
CA ASP A 330 17.61 -5.54 2.90
C ASP A 330 18.45 -6.40 1.95
N THR A 331 19.22 -5.75 1.08
CA THR A 331 20.01 -6.44 0.04
C THR A 331 21.18 -7.24 0.62
N ASP A 332 21.66 -6.89 1.82
CA ASP A 332 22.77 -7.63 2.45
C ASP A 332 22.30 -8.99 2.98
N SER A 333 21.02 -9.10 3.37
CA SER A 333 20.43 -10.32 3.93
C SER A 333 19.40 -11.01 3.05
N ASN A 334 18.89 -10.33 2.00
CA ASN A 334 17.76 -10.74 1.16
C ASN A 334 16.46 -10.94 1.95
N ILE A 335 16.24 -10.08 2.95
CA ILE A 335 15.07 -10.14 3.83
C ILE A 335 14.24 -8.86 3.67
N LYS A 336 12.91 -9.00 3.65
CA LYS A 336 12.00 -7.88 3.91
C LYS A 336 11.38 -8.00 5.28
N TYR A 337 11.29 -6.87 5.95
CA TYR A 337 10.71 -6.75 7.28
C TYR A 337 9.41 -5.95 7.22
N HIS A 338 8.38 -6.39 7.93
CA HIS A 338 7.19 -5.58 8.19
C HIS A 338 6.48 -6.01 9.48
N VAL A 339 5.68 -5.09 10.04
CA VAL A 339 4.86 -5.35 11.23
C VAL A 339 3.42 -5.62 10.82
N GLY A 340 2.78 -6.59 11.45
CA GLY A 340 1.37 -6.92 11.31
C GLY A 340 0.67 -7.05 12.67
N GLY A 341 -0.64 -7.27 12.65
CA GLY A 341 -1.46 -7.48 13.85
C GLY A 341 -1.86 -6.20 14.59
N VAL A 342 -1.25 -5.06 14.25
CA VAL A 342 -1.58 -3.73 14.75
C VAL A 342 -1.65 -2.74 13.60
N THR A 343 -2.53 -1.74 13.73
CA THR A 343 -2.53 -0.57 12.84
C THR A 343 -1.87 0.57 13.60
N PRO A 344 -0.85 1.25 13.04
CA PRO A 344 -0.25 2.39 13.71
C PRO A 344 -1.31 3.44 14.03
N GLN A 345 -1.30 3.97 15.25
CA GLN A 345 -2.15 5.08 15.67
C GLN A 345 -1.29 6.33 15.84
N TRP A 346 -1.92 7.50 15.73
CA TRP A 346 -1.30 8.76 16.09
C TRP A 346 -1.43 8.97 17.58
N LYS A 347 -0.30 9.00 18.27
CA LYS A 347 -0.23 9.60 19.59
C LYS A 347 -0.19 11.10 19.44
N VAL A 348 -1.12 11.79 20.07
CA VAL A 348 -1.24 13.24 20.04
C VAL A 348 -0.83 13.83 21.37
N ILE A 349 -0.06 14.91 21.32
CA ILE A 349 0.18 15.82 22.43
C ILE A 349 -0.50 17.14 22.08
N ALA A 350 -1.59 17.46 22.77
CA ALA A 350 -2.30 18.72 22.64
C ALA A 350 -1.83 19.69 23.71
N VAL A 351 -1.29 20.85 23.31
CA VAL A 351 -0.76 21.88 24.20
C VAL A 351 -1.75 23.03 24.30
N HIS A 352 -2.06 23.42 25.53
CA HIS A 352 -2.97 24.51 25.88
C HIS A 352 -2.22 25.57 26.67
N GLU A 353 -2.50 26.84 26.42
CA GLU A 353 -1.96 27.91 27.26
C GLU A 353 -2.71 27.99 28.59
N GLY A 354 -1.96 28.29 29.66
CA GLY A 354 -2.47 28.36 31.02
C GLY A 354 -2.23 27.09 31.84
N ALA A 355 -2.69 27.13 33.09
CA ALA A 355 -2.47 26.05 34.06
C ALA A 355 -3.44 24.87 33.88
N ASP A 356 -4.51 25.06 33.11
CA ASP A 356 -5.53 24.05 32.82
C ASP A 356 -5.81 23.97 31.32
N CYS A 357 -6.34 22.83 30.89
CA CYS A 357 -6.60 22.52 29.48
C CYS A 357 -7.98 23.06 29.02
N SER A 358 -8.47 24.14 29.63
CA SER A 358 -9.79 24.71 29.30
C SER A 358 -9.76 25.61 28.06
N ASN A 359 -8.59 26.17 27.74
CA ASN A 359 -8.41 26.99 26.55
C ASN A 359 -8.35 26.13 25.29
N ILE A 360 -8.52 26.75 24.12
CA ILE A 360 -8.29 26.08 22.84
C ILE A 360 -6.82 25.66 22.77
N ALA A 361 -6.55 24.51 22.16
CA ALA A 361 -5.17 24.07 21.95
C ALA A 361 -4.45 25.07 21.04
N VAL A 362 -3.17 25.34 21.33
CA VAL A 362 -2.33 26.22 20.49
C VAL A 362 -1.40 25.40 19.58
N LYS A 363 -1.07 24.18 19.99
CA LYS A 363 -0.21 23.27 19.23
C LYS A 363 -0.64 21.82 19.45
N LEU A 364 -0.73 21.05 18.37
CA LEU A 364 -0.83 19.59 18.42
C LEU A 364 0.43 18.98 17.81
N THR A 365 0.93 17.90 18.40
CA THR A 365 2.01 17.10 17.80
C THR A 365 1.56 15.65 17.75
N PHE A 366 1.49 15.10 16.55
CA PHE A 366 1.12 13.73 16.29
C PHE A 366 2.36 12.94 15.89
N THR A 367 2.62 11.85 16.61
CA THR A 367 3.66 10.89 16.27
C THR A 367 3.02 9.53 16.09
N SER A 368 3.32 8.85 14.99
CA SER A 368 2.80 7.50 14.79
C SER A 368 3.50 6.53 15.73
N GLU A 369 2.72 5.76 16.46
CA GLU A 369 3.19 4.69 17.33
C GLU A 369 2.41 3.40 17.00
N PHE A 370 3.07 2.25 17.12
CA PHE A 370 2.40 0.94 16.98
C PHE A 370 1.51 0.61 18.18
N THR A 371 1.78 1.27 19.32
CA THR A 371 1.06 1.12 20.57
C THR A 371 0.74 2.50 21.11
N CYS A 372 -0.54 2.80 21.31
CA CYS A 372 -0.98 4.03 21.94
C CYS A 372 -2.11 3.69 22.91
N GLU A 373 -1.99 4.12 24.17
CA GLU A 373 -3.03 3.92 25.18
C GLU A 373 -3.90 5.19 25.26
N PRO A 374 -5.18 5.14 24.82
CA PRO A 374 -6.04 6.31 24.85
C PRO A 374 -6.37 6.70 26.29
N LEU A 375 -6.60 7.99 26.53
CA LEU A 375 -7.10 8.43 27.82
C LEU A 375 -8.52 7.90 28.04
N THR A 376 -8.80 7.43 29.25
CA THR A 376 -10.18 7.14 29.67
C THR A 376 -11.02 8.43 29.64
N SER A 377 -12.31 8.31 29.29
CA SER A 377 -13.23 9.36 28.79
C SER A 377 -13.42 10.67 29.56
N ASP A 378 -12.69 10.93 30.64
CA ASP A 378 -12.75 12.18 31.37
C ASP A 378 -11.70 13.17 30.83
N LYS A 379 -12.17 14.13 30.02
CA LYS A 379 -11.37 15.22 29.41
C LYS A 379 -10.44 15.99 30.36
N ASN A 380 -10.67 15.89 31.68
CA ASN A 380 -9.88 16.54 32.73
C ASN A 380 -9.00 15.59 33.55
N ASP A 381 -9.11 14.27 33.40
CA ASP A 381 -8.31 13.30 34.18
C ASP A 381 -6.92 13.06 33.55
N GLY A 382 -6.71 13.55 32.32
CA GLY A 382 -5.42 13.50 31.59
C GLY A 382 -4.73 14.84 31.38
N CYS A 383 -5.29 15.96 31.87
CA CYS A 383 -4.67 17.28 31.73
C CYS A 383 -3.51 17.43 32.72
N THR A 384 -2.30 17.64 32.21
CA THR A 384 -1.10 17.82 33.02
C THR A 384 -0.52 19.21 32.81
N THR A 385 -0.30 19.97 33.88
CA THR A 385 0.49 21.20 33.81
C THR A 385 1.95 20.82 33.51
N ILE A 386 2.44 21.18 32.33
CA ILE A 386 3.79 20.84 31.85
C ILE A 386 4.79 21.97 32.08
N SER A 387 4.30 23.20 32.25
CA SER A 387 5.13 24.37 32.50
C SER A 387 4.39 25.41 33.33
N THR A 388 4.99 26.59 33.55
CA THR A 388 4.30 27.68 34.27
C THR A 388 3.20 28.34 33.44
N ARG A 389 3.20 28.12 32.12
CA ARG A 389 2.30 28.77 31.16
C ARG A 389 1.59 27.80 30.21
N ALA A 390 1.83 26.50 30.34
CA ALA A 390 1.23 25.50 29.46
C ALA A 390 0.79 24.25 30.23
N SER A 391 -0.26 23.65 29.70
CA SER A 391 -0.76 22.33 30.08
C SER A 391 -0.92 21.47 28.82
N SER A 392 -0.93 20.15 28.99
CA SER A 392 -1.12 19.24 27.87
C SER A 392 -2.03 18.08 28.17
N ILE A 393 -2.66 17.59 27.11
CA ILE A 393 -3.40 16.33 27.04
C ILE A 393 -2.66 15.41 26.07
N ASN A 394 -2.43 14.16 26.46
CA ASN A 394 -1.87 13.12 25.59
C ASN A 394 -2.98 12.14 25.23
N ASP A 395 -3.22 11.86 23.95
CA ASP A 395 -4.29 10.94 23.54
C ASP A 395 -3.88 10.13 22.30
N CYS A 396 -4.80 9.31 21.80
CA CYS A 396 -4.61 8.49 20.60
C CYS A 396 -5.71 8.75 19.57
N THR A 397 -5.35 8.83 18.30
CA THR A 397 -6.31 8.95 17.19
C THR A 397 -5.84 8.17 15.96
N GLU A 398 -6.78 7.69 15.16
CA GLU A 398 -6.49 7.14 13.83
C GLU A 398 -6.49 8.23 12.76
N ASP A 399 -7.16 9.35 13.04
CA ASP A 399 -7.32 10.49 12.12
C ASP A 399 -6.87 11.78 12.81
N TYR A 400 -5.71 12.28 12.41
CA TYR A 400 -5.15 13.51 12.97
C TYR A 400 -5.89 14.76 12.47
N LEU A 401 -6.53 14.74 11.28
CA LEU A 401 -7.27 15.88 10.73
C LEU A 401 -8.58 16.07 11.50
N ASP A 402 -9.30 14.99 11.75
CA ASP A 402 -10.53 15.00 12.54
C ASP A 402 -10.26 15.40 13.99
N PHE A 403 -9.19 14.88 14.59
CA PHE A 403 -8.77 15.30 15.94
C PHE A 403 -8.41 16.78 15.97
N SER A 404 -7.65 17.28 14.98
CA SER A 404 -7.28 18.70 14.88
C SER A 404 -8.50 19.60 14.76
N ARG A 405 -9.46 19.25 13.89
CA ARG A 405 -10.72 19.99 13.73
C ARG A 405 -11.50 20.07 15.04
N ALA A 406 -11.53 18.99 15.83
CA ALA A 406 -12.20 18.98 17.12
C ALA A 406 -11.46 19.80 18.20
N ALA A 407 -10.12 19.84 18.15
CA ALA A 407 -9.28 20.54 19.12
C ALA A 407 -9.28 22.07 18.93
N PHE A 408 -9.22 22.54 17.68
CA PHE A 408 -9.23 23.97 17.34
C PHE A 408 -10.66 24.52 17.12
N GLY A 409 -11.59 23.67 16.68
CA GLY A 409 -12.95 24.07 16.30
C GLY A 409 -13.05 24.51 14.83
N GLU A 410 -14.28 24.68 14.32
CA GLU A 410 -14.53 24.92 12.89
C GLU A 410 -14.17 26.33 12.40
N ASN A 411 -14.06 27.31 13.31
CA ASN A 411 -13.90 28.73 12.98
C ASN A 411 -12.57 29.34 13.46
N HIS A 412 -11.60 28.52 13.85
CA HIS A 412 -10.28 28.99 14.25
C HIS A 412 -9.26 28.49 13.23
N PRO A 413 -8.59 29.39 12.49
CA PRO A 413 -7.58 28.99 11.52
C PRO A 413 -6.43 28.23 12.19
N TYR A 414 -5.98 27.16 11.56
CA TYR A 414 -4.81 26.39 11.98
C TYR A 414 -4.03 25.86 10.77
N ALA A 415 -2.71 25.81 10.91
CA ALA A 415 -1.80 25.28 9.90
C ALA A 415 -1.32 23.89 10.31
N VAL A 416 -1.48 22.92 9.40
CA VAL A 416 -0.95 21.55 9.56
C VAL A 416 0.37 21.46 8.82
N VAL A 417 1.39 20.94 9.49
CA VAL A 417 2.72 20.65 8.96
C VAL A 417 2.95 19.16 9.07
N GLU A 418 2.90 18.48 7.93
CA GLU A 418 3.31 17.09 7.81
C GLU A 418 4.81 17.02 7.50
N GLU A 419 5.57 16.28 8.30
CA GLU A 419 7.00 16.03 8.09
C GLU A 419 7.21 14.58 7.70
N TYR A 420 7.96 14.35 6.64
CA TYR A 420 8.21 13.05 6.03
C TYR A 420 9.69 12.65 6.16
N ILE A 421 9.96 11.36 6.36
CA ILE A 421 11.34 10.84 6.40
C ILE A 421 11.80 10.51 4.98
N GLY A 422 13.08 10.81 4.71
CA GLY A 422 13.79 10.44 3.50
C GLY A 422 13.95 11.61 2.53
N GLU A 423 14.97 11.55 1.68
CA GLU A 423 15.19 12.59 0.68
C GLU A 423 14.18 12.41 -0.48
N GLY A 424 13.22 13.32 -0.60
CA GLY A 424 12.88 13.86 -1.93
C GLY A 424 11.48 13.65 -2.50
N ASP A 425 10.49 13.06 -1.82
CA ASP A 425 9.15 12.89 -2.42
C ASP A 425 7.98 12.83 -1.41
N CYS A 426 8.20 13.17 -0.13
CA CYS A 426 7.17 13.12 0.92
C CYS A 426 6.38 11.79 0.92
N THR A 427 7.10 10.66 1.07
CA THR A 427 6.53 9.31 0.91
C THR A 427 6.15 8.64 2.23
N VAL A 428 6.96 8.77 3.27
CA VAL A 428 6.71 8.18 4.60
C VAL A 428 6.49 9.28 5.63
N LEU A 429 5.23 9.52 5.99
CA LEU A 429 4.83 10.54 6.95
C LEU A 429 5.30 10.19 8.36
N GLU A 430 6.06 11.06 9.00
CA GLU A 430 6.67 10.82 10.30
C GLU A 430 5.90 11.46 11.45
N VAL A 431 5.85 12.78 11.40
CA VAL A 431 5.29 13.66 12.42
C VAL A 431 4.29 14.59 11.75
N VAL A 432 3.20 14.86 12.43
CA VAL A 432 2.31 15.97 12.06
C VAL A 432 2.33 16.98 13.20
N THR A 433 2.67 18.22 12.90
CA THR A 433 2.55 19.33 13.85
C THR A 433 1.46 20.27 13.37
N VAL A 434 0.54 20.63 14.26
CA VAL A 434 -0.54 21.55 13.94
C VAL A 434 -0.41 22.77 14.85
N TYR A 435 -0.43 23.96 14.25
CA TYR A 435 -0.30 25.24 14.94
C TYR A 435 -1.57 26.05 14.77
N VAL A 436 -2.01 26.73 15.83
CA VAL A 436 -2.98 27.83 15.68
C VAL A 436 -2.40 28.92 14.76
N ALA A 437 -3.24 29.47 13.89
CA ALA A 437 -2.85 30.43 12.85
C ALA A 437 -3.61 31.76 12.98
N ASP A 438 -3.49 32.41 14.13
CA ASP A 438 -4.17 33.67 14.47
C ASP A 438 -3.24 34.90 14.41
N GLY A 439 -1.98 34.72 13.97
CA GLY A 439 -0.95 35.75 13.93
C GLY A 439 -0.39 36.16 15.30
N LEU A 440 -0.86 35.56 16.39
CA LEU A 440 -0.38 35.87 17.74
C LEU A 440 0.84 35.02 18.11
N CYS A 441 1.52 35.47 19.17
CA CYS A 441 2.64 34.74 19.75
C CYS A 441 2.15 33.75 20.79
N HIS A 442 2.52 32.48 20.64
CA HIS A 442 2.22 31.40 21.58
C HIS A 442 3.47 30.75 22.12
N ASN A 443 3.44 30.36 23.40
CA ASN A 443 4.56 29.64 24.00
C ASN A 443 4.49 28.15 23.61
N SER A 444 5.65 27.53 23.42
CA SER A 444 5.78 26.09 23.25
C SER A 444 5.54 25.37 24.59
N SER A 445 5.42 24.05 24.53
CA SER A 445 5.17 23.17 25.68
C SER A 445 6.21 23.25 26.80
N ASP A 446 7.41 23.77 26.53
CA ASP A 446 8.55 23.77 27.43
C ASP A 446 8.84 25.12 28.12
N ASP A 447 8.04 26.18 27.87
CA ASP A 447 8.33 27.57 28.25
C ASP A 447 9.68 28.12 27.74
N LEU A 448 10.39 27.38 26.89
CA LEU A 448 11.70 27.77 26.36
C LEU A 448 11.59 28.29 24.94
N ALA A 449 10.65 27.78 24.15
CA ALA A 449 10.41 28.23 22.78
C ALA A 449 9.05 28.94 22.63
N SER A 450 8.88 29.66 21.54
CA SER A 450 7.59 30.21 21.12
C SER A 450 7.39 30.08 19.61
N PHE A 451 6.19 30.32 19.14
CA PHE A 451 5.86 30.33 17.72
C PHE A 451 4.76 31.35 17.41
N SER A 452 4.69 31.75 16.16
CA SER A 452 3.55 32.47 15.59
C SER A 452 3.28 31.95 14.19
N VAL A 453 2.01 31.87 13.82
CA VAL A 453 1.60 31.51 12.46
C VAL A 453 0.62 32.55 11.96
N GLU A 454 0.96 33.19 10.85
CA GLU A 454 0.17 34.24 10.23
C GLU A 454 -0.29 33.78 8.85
N VAL A 455 -1.60 33.92 8.58
CA VAL A 455 -2.18 33.77 7.25
C VAL A 455 -2.24 35.15 6.61
N LEU A 456 -1.60 35.31 5.46
CA LEU A 456 -1.55 36.57 4.73
C LEU A 456 -2.79 36.74 3.82
N GLU A 457 -2.99 37.96 3.32
CA GLU A 457 -4.13 38.31 2.45
C GLU A 457 -4.18 37.47 1.16
N ASP A 458 -3.01 37.04 0.66
CA ASP A 458 -2.89 36.20 -0.54
C ASP A 458 -3.07 34.69 -0.25
N LEU A 459 -3.57 34.34 0.94
CA LEU A 459 -3.74 32.97 1.45
C LEU A 459 -2.44 32.18 1.59
N SER A 460 -1.28 32.83 1.48
CA SER A 460 -0.02 32.24 1.93
C SER A 460 0.06 32.23 3.46
N ALA A 461 0.93 31.39 4.02
CA ALA A 461 1.13 31.29 5.46
C ALA A 461 2.60 31.50 5.82
N THR A 462 2.85 32.21 6.92
CA THR A 462 4.18 32.35 7.51
C THR A 462 4.20 31.69 8.87
N ILE A 463 5.03 30.67 9.03
CA ILE A 463 5.27 29.99 10.31
C ILE A 463 6.62 30.47 10.84
N THR A 464 6.62 31.08 12.02
CA THR A 464 7.84 31.51 12.70
C THR A 464 8.02 30.74 14.00
N THR A 465 9.16 30.09 14.18
CA THR A 465 9.54 29.42 15.44
C THR A 465 10.71 30.14 16.09
N TYR A 466 10.66 30.28 17.41
CA TYR A 466 11.62 31.03 18.20
C TYR A 466 12.25 30.13 19.26
N GLU A 467 13.56 30.23 19.43
CA GLU A 467 14.31 29.49 20.47
C GLU A 467 14.11 30.08 21.89
N LEU A 468 13.36 31.18 22.02
CA LEU A 468 13.05 31.87 23.26
C LEU A 468 11.54 32.09 23.39
N PRO A 469 10.99 32.22 24.61
CA PRO A 469 9.59 32.55 24.79
C PRO A 469 9.29 34.02 24.40
N GLY A 470 8.05 34.30 24.04
CA GLY A 470 7.55 35.66 23.79
C GLY A 470 7.80 36.25 22.40
N CYS A 471 8.31 35.49 21.44
CA CYS A 471 8.50 35.92 20.03
C CYS A 471 9.36 37.18 19.83
N ASP A 472 10.24 37.50 20.79
CA ASP A 472 11.06 38.72 20.80
C ASP A 472 12.45 38.54 20.19
N SER A 473 12.78 37.32 19.72
CA SER A 473 14.08 36.97 19.13
C SER A 473 14.02 36.80 17.61
N SER A 474 15.19 36.64 16.97
CA SER A 474 15.23 36.24 15.55
C SER A 474 14.72 34.80 15.42
N GLY A 475 13.48 34.64 14.95
CA GLY A 475 12.88 33.33 14.69
C GLY A 475 13.34 32.71 13.38
N LYS A 476 13.19 31.39 13.26
CA LYS A 476 13.26 30.66 12.00
C LYS A 476 11.92 30.82 11.29
N ILE A 477 11.96 31.38 10.09
CA ILE A 477 10.77 31.68 9.30
C ILE A 477 10.64 30.65 8.17
N ILE A 478 9.45 30.09 8.02
CA ILE A 478 9.03 29.30 6.87
C ILE A 478 7.86 30.04 6.22
N SER A 479 8.05 30.48 4.98
CA SER A 479 7.00 31.10 4.17
C SER A 479 6.47 30.09 3.16
N VAL A 480 5.18 29.80 3.22
CA VAL A 480 4.50 28.80 2.40
C VAL A 480 3.53 29.51 1.48
N ALA A 481 3.79 29.49 0.17
CA ALA A 481 2.89 30.09 -0.82
C ALA A 481 1.55 29.34 -0.90
N ASP A 482 0.49 30.05 -1.32
CA ASP A 482 -0.86 29.50 -1.54
C ASP A 482 -0.83 28.20 -2.37
N SER A 483 0.05 28.14 -3.37
CA SER A 483 0.17 26.99 -4.28
C SER A 483 0.56 25.71 -3.56
N PHE A 484 1.37 25.79 -2.50
CA PHE A 484 1.76 24.61 -1.70
C PHE A 484 0.63 24.18 -0.76
N LEU A 485 -0.14 25.14 -0.24
CA LEU A 485 -1.29 24.89 0.62
C LEU A 485 -2.48 24.31 -0.17
N ASP A 486 -2.69 24.75 -1.41
CA ASP A 486 -3.76 24.27 -2.29
C ASP A 486 -3.47 22.89 -2.89
N SER A 487 -2.24 22.70 -3.39
CA SER A 487 -1.86 21.48 -4.11
C SER A 487 -1.38 20.35 -3.20
N HIS A 488 -1.08 20.67 -1.93
CA HIS A 488 -0.40 19.78 -0.98
C HIS A 488 0.90 19.18 -1.55
N SER A 489 1.58 19.93 -2.42
CA SER A 489 2.84 19.50 -3.02
C SER A 489 3.96 19.42 -1.98
N CYS A 490 4.90 18.50 -2.20
CA CYS A 490 6.05 18.32 -1.32
C CYS A 490 6.96 19.56 -1.33
N PHE A 491 7.00 20.28 -0.22
CA PHE A 491 7.84 21.43 0.03
C PHE A 491 9.23 20.99 0.50
N GLU A 492 10.27 21.47 -0.20
CA GLU A 492 11.67 21.15 0.08
C GLU A 492 11.99 19.64 0.18
N GLY A 493 11.15 18.77 -0.40
CA GLY A 493 11.35 17.32 -0.42
C GLY A 493 10.92 16.56 0.84
N GLU A 494 10.50 17.28 1.90
CA GLU A 494 10.29 16.69 3.23
C GLU A 494 8.97 17.09 3.90
N LYS A 495 8.30 18.17 3.46
CA LYS A 495 7.13 18.71 4.19
C LYS A 495 5.93 18.90 3.30
N LYS A 496 4.73 18.72 3.85
CA LYS A 496 3.48 19.21 3.26
C LYS A 496 2.78 20.12 4.25
N PHE A 497 2.07 21.10 3.71
CA PHE A 497 1.38 22.12 4.49
C PHE A 497 -0.08 22.15 4.11
N TYR A 498 -0.94 22.33 5.11
CA TYR A 498 -2.37 22.49 4.93
C TYR A 498 -2.84 23.67 5.77
N LEU A 499 -3.83 24.38 5.27
CA LEU A 499 -4.50 25.44 6.00
C LEU A 499 -5.96 25.07 6.20
N CYS A 500 -6.42 25.10 7.45
CA CYS A 500 -7.74 24.62 7.85
C CYS A 500 -8.39 25.61 8.82
N GLY A 501 -9.69 25.44 9.08
CA GLY A 501 -10.44 26.31 10.00
C GLY A 501 -10.63 27.75 9.51
N LEU A 502 -10.30 28.03 8.24
CA LEU A 502 -10.60 29.30 7.59
C LEU A 502 -12.09 29.39 7.27
N THR A 503 -12.73 30.43 7.80
CA THR A 503 -14.03 30.89 7.28
C THR A 503 -13.76 31.88 6.16
N THR A 504 -13.49 31.38 4.95
CA THR A 504 -13.25 32.28 3.82
C THR A 504 -14.51 33.09 3.53
N GLN A 505 -14.42 34.41 3.57
CA GLN A 505 -15.50 35.32 3.20
C GLN A 505 -15.18 35.96 1.85
N TRP A 506 -16.21 36.42 1.16
CA TRP A 506 -16.06 37.26 -0.02
C TRP A 506 -16.05 38.72 0.41
N THR A 507 -14.99 39.44 0.04
CA THR A 507 -14.99 40.90 0.08
C THR A 507 -15.66 41.40 -1.20
N ALA A 508 -16.76 42.12 -1.05
CA ALA A 508 -17.55 42.66 -2.16
C ALA A 508 -17.28 44.16 -2.35
N GLY A 509 -16.63 44.52 -3.44
CA GLY A 509 -16.51 45.89 -3.92
C GLY A 509 -17.70 46.25 -4.82
N VAL A 510 -18.61 47.07 -4.32
CA VAL A 510 -19.83 47.47 -5.03
C VAL A 510 -19.66 48.85 -5.67
N VAL A 511 -19.90 48.94 -6.98
CA VAL A 511 -19.72 50.14 -7.80
C VAL A 511 -21.08 50.74 -8.17
N TYR A 512 -21.22 52.04 -7.99
CA TYR A 512 -22.43 52.82 -8.26
C TYR A 512 -22.15 54.02 -9.15
N ASP A 513 -23.13 54.42 -9.95
CA ASP A 513 -23.12 55.68 -10.71
C ASP A 513 -23.72 56.87 -9.93
N SER A 514 -24.06 56.63 -8.65
CA SER A 514 -24.67 57.62 -7.77
C SER A 514 -23.78 57.92 -6.57
N SER A 515 -23.62 59.21 -6.25
CA SER A 515 -22.75 59.70 -5.18
C SER A 515 -23.17 59.33 -3.76
N ASP A 516 -24.37 58.78 -3.60
CA ASP A 516 -24.94 58.35 -2.33
C ASP A 516 -25.03 56.83 -2.20
N CYS A 517 -24.64 56.07 -3.25
CA CYS A 517 -24.66 54.60 -3.29
C CYS A 517 -26.04 54.02 -2.91
N THR A 518 -27.13 54.70 -3.27
CA THR A 518 -28.51 54.27 -2.95
C THR A 518 -29.24 53.64 -4.13
N LYS A 519 -28.76 53.87 -5.35
CA LYS A 519 -29.33 53.25 -6.56
C LYS A 519 -28.82 51.83 -6.74
N THR A 520 -29.46 51.07 -7.62
CA THR A 520 -28.92 49.79 -8.10
C THR A 520 -27.48 49.98 -8.59
N PRO A 521 -26.52 49.18 -8.10
CA PRO A 521 -25.14 49.28 -8.53
C PRO A 521 -24.95 48.78 -9.96
N VAL A 522 -23.86 49.20 -10.58
CA VAL A 522 -23.50 48.83 -11.96
C VAL A 522 -22.58 47.61 -12.01
N GLN A 523 -21.82 47.37 -10.94
CA GLN A 523 -20.88 46.28 -10.84
C GLN A 523 -20.66 45.87 -9.38
N ILE A 524 -20.46 44.57 -9.14
CA ILE A 524 -19.95 44.03 -7.87
C ILE A 524 -18.72 43.18 -8.20
N ALA A 525 -17.58 43.46 -7.60
CA ALA A 525 -16.40 42.60 -7.68
C ALA A 525 -16.23 41.87 -6.36
N PHE A 526 -16.15 40.54 -6.41
CA PHE A 526 -15.93 39.69 -5.27
C PHE A 526 -14.52 39.11 -5.33
N THR A 527 -13.78 39.33 -4.24
CA THR A 527 -12.47 38.72 -3.99
C THR A 527 -12.60 37.82 -2.77
N LYS A 528 -12.03 36.63 -2.84
CA LYS A 528 -12.04 35.70 -1.71
C LYS A 528 -10.91 36.08 -0.76
N GLU A 529 -11.24 36.41 0.48
CA GLU A 529 -10.26 36.85 1.48
C GLU A 529 -10.43 36.04 2.78
N PRO A 530 -9.33 35.81 3.53
CA PRO A 530 -9.37 35.05 4.78
C PRO A 530 -10.17 35.77 5.87
N THR A 531 -10.27 37.10 5.79
CA THR A 531 -11.13 37.93 6.63
C THR A 531 -11.75 39.02 5.79
N CYS A 532 -12.98 39.43 6.11
CA CYS A 532 -13.58 40.63 5.55
C CYS A 532 -14.07 41.51 6.69
N THR A 533 -13.75 42.81 6.63
CA THR A 533 -14.23 43.79 7.61
C THR A 533 -15.16 44.77 6.90
N PRO A 534 -16.47 44.76 7.18
CA PRO A 534 -17.38 45.68 6.51
C PRO A 534 -17.03 47.11 6.94
N SER A 535 -17.00 48.03 5.99
CA SER A 535 -16.66 49.42 6.32
C SER A 535 -17.72 49.99 7.27
N SER A 536 -17.32 50.42 8.47
CA SER A 536 -18.23 50.90 9.52
C SER A 536 -18.91 52.25 9.22
N SER A 537 -18.65 52.79 8.03
CA SER A 537 -19.27 54.00 7.49
C SER A 537 -19.52 53.77 6.01
N SER A 538 -20.78 53.85 5.58
CA SER A 538 -21.24 53.86 4.19
C SER A 538 -20.73 55.10 3.41
N HIS A 539 -19.42 55.31 3.39
CA HIS A 539 -18.82 56.32 2.54
C HIS A 539 -18.79 55.75 1.13
N CYS A 540 -19.73 56.22 0.33
CA CYS A 540 -19.71 56.13 -1.11
C CYS A 540 -18.50 56.94 -1.61
N ILE A 541 -17.37 56.29 -1.86
CA ILE A 541 -16.12 56.98 -2.22
C ILE A 541 -16.05 57.12 -3.73
N GLN A 542 -15.92 58.36 -4.22
CA GLN A 542 -15.70 58.58 -5.65
C GLN A 542 -14.36 57.98 -6.08
N THR A 543 -14.38 57.09 -7.07
CA THR A 543 -13.18 56.46 -7.63
C THR A 543 -12.84 57.06 -8.99
N GLY A 544 -11.64 57.64 -9.11
CA GLY A 544 -11.14 58.21 -10.36
C GLY A 544 -11.86 59.48 -10.84
N SER A 545 -11.70 59.78 -12.13
CA SER A 545 -12.28 60.97 -12.79
C SER A 545 -13.67 60.72 -13.40
N SER A 546 -14.14 59.48 -13.39
CA SER A 546 -15.26 58.97 -14.19
C SER A 546 -16.64 59.16 -13.55
N GLY A 547 -16.73 59.57 -12.28
CA GLY A 547 -18.02 59.77 -11.62
C GLY A 547 -18.62 58.50 -11.00
N ASN A 548 -17.83 57.43 -10.87
CA ASN A 548 -18.23 56.19 -10.23
C ASN A 548 -17.91 56.27 -8.73
N PHE A 549 -18.70 55.57 -7.93
CA PHE A 549 -18.55 55.54 -6.49
C PHE A 549 -18.49 54.11 -5.99
N LEU A 550 -17.69 53.86 -4.96
CA LEU A 550 -17.41 52.52 -4.45
C LEU A 550 -17.85 52.38 -2.99
N SER A 551 -18.44 51.24 -2.67
CA SER A 551 -18.71 50.76 -1.32
C SER A 551 -18.10 49.37 -1.13
N HIS A 552 -17.75 49.02 0.10
CA HIS A 552 -17.22 47.70 0.45
C HIS A 552 -18.10 47.04 1.51
N ASP A 553 -18.41 45.76 1.30
CA ASP A 553 -19.13 44.93 2.24
C ASP A 553 -18.60 43.48 2.22
N CYS A 554 -19.10 42.66 3.14
CA CYS A 554 -18.71 41.27 3.29
C CYS A 554 -19.87 40.35 2.91
N ALA A 555 -19.56 39.28 2.19
CA ALA A 555 -20.51 38.29 1.74
C ALA A 555 -20.03 36.88 2.13
N SER A 556 -20.91 36.08 2.75
CA SER A 556 -20.66 34.65 2.95
C SER A 556 -20.90 33.85 1.66
N ASP A 557 -21.80 34.33 0.81
CA ASP A 557 -22.13 33.77 -0.49
C ASP A 557 -22.30 34.91 -1.50
N TYR A 558 -21.55 34.86 -2.60
CA TYR A 558 -21.55 35.92 -3.62
C TYR A 558 -22.84 35.95 -4.45
N LEU A 559 -23.54 34.82 -4.59
CA LEU A 559 -24.81 34.73 -5.31
C LEU A 559 -25.90 35.41 -4.49
N ASP A 560 -26.03 35.03 -3.22
CA ASP A 560 -27.03 35.62 -2.33
C ASP A 560 -26.80 37.12 -2.17
N PHE A 561 -25.54 37.54 -1.99
CA PHE A 561 -25.20 38.96 -1.91
C PHE A 561 -25.53 39.72 -3.20
N ALA A 562 -25.23 39.16 -4.38
CA ALA A 562 -25.58 39.81 -5.64
C ALA A 562 -27.10 39.93 -5.83
N VAL A 563 -27.88 38.90 -5.47
CA VAL A 563 -29.34 38.93 -5.52
C VAL A 563 -29.89 40.09 -4.67
N ASP A 564 -29.41 40.21 -3.43
CA ASP A 564 -29.86 41.24 -2.49
C ASP A 564 -29.48 42.64 -2.98
N VAL A 565 -28.25 42.81 -3.47
CA VAL A 565 -27.73 44.13 -3.86
C VAL A 565 -28.30 44.64 -5.19
N PHE A 566 -28.59 43.75 -6.15
CA PHE A 566 -29.26 44.14 -7.40
C PHE A 566 -30.78 44.32 -7.25
N ASP A 567 -31.37 43.92 -6.12
CA ASP A 567 -32.78 44.11 -5.75
C ASP A 567 -33.77 43.75 -6.87
N GLY A 568 -33.60 42.55 -7.44
CA GLY A 568 -34.45 42.02 -8.52
C GLY A 568 -34.16 42.57 -9.92
N SER A 569 -33.13 43.41 -10.09
CA SER A 569 -32.62 43.80 -11.40
C SER A 569 -31.89 42.64 -12.08
N PRO A 570 -31.97 42.49 -13.42
CA PRO A 570 -31.19 41.49 -14.13
C PRO A 570 -29.69 41.82 -14.07
N TYR A 571 -28.86 40.80 -13.85
CA TYR A 571 -27.39 40.93 -13.81
C TYR A 571 -26.70 39.72 -14.44
N LEU A 572 -25.45 39.90 -14.85
CA LEU A 572 -24.57 38.86 -15.39
C LEU A 572 -23.43 38.60 -14.41
N ILE A 573 -23.23 37.33 -14.03
CA ILE A 573 -22.05 36.91 -13.26
C ILE A 573 -20.99 36.36 -14.19
N VAL A 574 -19.76 36.85 -14.02
CA VAL A 574 -18.55 36.39 -14.70
C VAL A 574 -17.59 35.89 -13.63
N GLY A 575 -17.37 34.57 -13.59
CA GLY A 575 -16.34 33.96 -12.76
C GLY A 575 -15.05 33.76 -13.55
N THR A 576 -13.91 34.16 -12.98
CA THR A 576 -12.59 33.73 -13.45
C THR A 576 -12.10 32.60 -12.56
N TYR A 577 -11.53 31.58 -13.20
CA TYR A 577 -11.02 30.40 -12.53
C TYR A 577 -9.51 30.33 -12.67
N LYS A 578 -8.83 29.86 -11.63
CA LYS A 578 -7.37 29.72 -11.61
C LYS A 578 -6.95 28.85 -12.80
N ALA A 579 -5.94 29.28 -13.56
CA ALA A 579 -5.43 28.51 -14.69
C ALA A 579 -5.02 27.10 -14.22
N GLU A 580 -5.28 26.08 -15.06
CA GLU A 580 -4.98 24.66 -14.76
C GLU A 580 -5.84 24.02 -13.65
N SER A 581 -6.83 24.73 -13.08
CA SER A 581 -7.77 24.17 -12.09
C SER A 581 -8.95 23.39 -12.70
N ASP A 582 -9.04 23.27 -14.03
CA ASP A 582 -10.21 22.74 -14.75
C ASP A 582 -11.56 23.34 -14.28
N CYS A 583 -11.55 24.65 -14.00
CA CYS A 583 -12.70 25.41 -13.47
C CYS A 583 -13.22 24.95 -12.09
N SER A 584 -12.41 24.22 -11.31
CA SER A 584 -12.78 23.80 -9.95
C SER A 584 -12.49 24.84 -8.87
N VAL A 585 -11.59 25.79 -9.15
CA VAL A 585 -11.19 26.85 -8.20
C VAL A 585 -11.54 28.22 -8.78
N VAL A 586 -12.53 28.87 -8.18
CA VAL A 586 -12.90 30.25 -8.49
C VAL A 586 -11.86 31.20 -7.91
N GLU A 587 -11.32 32.09 -8.75
CA GLU A 587 -10.29 33.07 -8.38
C GLU A 587 -10.91 34.45 -8.12
N ASN A 588 -11.76 34.93 -9.03
CA ASN A 588 -12.51 36.19 -8.88
C ASN A 588 -13.91 36.02 -9.43
N ILE A 589 -14.86 36.80 -8.89
CA ILE A 589 -16.20 36.90 -9.46
C ILE A 589 -16.53 38.36 -9.68
N VAL A 590 -17.10 38.67 -10.83
CA VAL A 590 -17.64 40.00 -11.11
C VAL A 590 -19.08 39.87 -11.57
N ALA A 591 -19.99 40.56 -10.90
CA ALA A 591 -21.37 40.70 -11.32
C ALA A 591 -21.59 42.08 -11.95
N TYR A 592 -22.28 42.14 -13.08
CA TYR A 592 -22.57 43.36 -13.83
C TYR A 592 -24.08 43.56 -13.97
N LEU A 593 -24.55 44.79 -13.80
CA LEU A 593 -25.93 45.14 -14.13
C LEU A 593 -26.19 44.88 -15.63
N ALA A 594 -27.31 44.24 -15.94
CA ALA A 594 -27.68 43.89 -17.31
C ALA A 594 -28.91 44.71 -17.74
N ASP A 595 -28.72 46.00 -17.97
CA ASP A 595 -29.75 46.90 -18.48
C ASP A 595 -29.43 47.41 -19.91
N GLU A 596 -30.25 48.33 -20.41
CA GLU A 596 -30.07 48.95 -21.73
C GLU A 596 -29.18 50.21 -21.68
N GLU A 597 -28.65 50.58 -20.51
CA GLU A 597 -27.85 51.79 -20.31
C GLU A 597 -26.34 51.50 -20.46
N SER A 598 -25.58 52.54 -20.83
CA SER A 598 -24.13 52.46 -20.89
C SER A 598 -23.55 53.09 -19.63
N HIS A 599 -22.93 52.26 -18.80
CA HIS A 599 -22.27 52.65 -17.54
C HIS A 599 -20.75 52.80 -17.71
#